data_AF-A0A7Y8G5E4-F1
#
_entry.id   AF-A0A7Y8G5E4-F1
#
_cell.length_a   1.000
_cell.length_b   1.000
_cell.length_c   1.000
_cell.angle_alpha   90.00
_cell.angle_beta   90.00
_cell.angle_gamma   90.00
#
_symmetry.space_group_name_H-M   'P 1'
#
loop_
_entity.id
_entity.type
_entity.pdbx_description
1 polymer ?
#
loop_
_entity_poly.entity_id
_entity_poly.type
_entity_poly.pdbx_seq_one_letter_code
_entity_poly.pdbx_strand_id
1 'polypeptide(L)'
;MNTRKKSPRRHTAQQPPILHSGQRLRSVLNTYGIPPTAFVEWMRISPQCLNNWFSRGLPVARVEKLATTLSVSKVWLETGERGK
;
A
#
# COMPACT_ATOMS: atom_id res chain seq x y z
N MET A 1 -40.59 -14.41 11.47
CA MET A 1 -39.53 -13.87 12.37
C MET A 1 -38.26 -14.67 12.12
N ASN A 2 -37.40 -14.23 11.19
CA ASN A 2 -36.34 -15.08 10.68
C ASN A 2 -34.97 -14.52 11.07
N THR A 3 -34.41 -15.13 12.12
CA THR A 3 -33.07 -14.92 12.65
C THR A 3 -32.00 -15.35 11.63
N ARG A 4 -31.28 -14.41 11.01
CA ARG A 4 -30.06 -14.73 10.25
C ARG A 4 -28.86 -14.75 11.18
N LYS A 5 -28.38 -15.97 11.48
CA LYS A 5 -27.10 -16.25 12.13
C LYS A 5 -25.97 -15.65 11.29
N LYS A 6 -25.23 -14.66 11.81
CA LYS A 6 -23.95 -14.20 11.25
C LYS A 6 -22.90 -15.27 11.56
N SER A 7 -22.55 -16.07 10.55
CA SER A 7 -21.42 -17.01 10.62
C SER A 7 -20.11 -16.24 10.88
N PRO A 8 -19.21 -16.76 11.73
CA PRO A 8 -17.90 -16.14 11.93
C PRO A 8 -17.05 -16.38 10.69
N ARG A 9 -16.59 -15.30 10.05
CA ARG A 9 -15.68 -15.38 8.91
C ARG A 9 -14.36 -15.97 9.41
N ARG A 10 -14.09 -17.20 8.98
CA ARG A 10 -12.81 -17.89 9.10
C ARG A 10 -11.72 -16.96 8.54
N HIS A 11 -10.73 -16.62 9.36
CA HIS A 11 -9.48 -16.06 8.91
C HIS A 11 -8.71 -17.17 8.19
N THR A 12 -9.07 -17.41 6.93
CA THR A 12 -8.24 -18.16 6.00
C THR A 12 -6.89 -17.44 5.95
N ALA A 13 -5.80 -18.18 6.13
CA ALA A 13 -4.44 -17.73 5.81
C ALA A 13 -4.38 -17.43 4.30
N GLN A 14 -4.91 -16.28 3.90
CA GLN A 14 -4.88 -15.79 2.54
C GLN A 14 -3.45 -15.32 2.33
N GLN A 15 -2.73 -15.98 1.42
CA GLN A 15 -1.60 -15.34 0.76
C GLN A 15 -2.05 -13.92 0.40
N PRO A 16 -1.28 -12.86 0.76
CA PRO A 16 -1.73 -11.50 0.51
C PRO A 16 -2.08 -11.41 -0.98
N PRO A 17 -3.26 -10.87 -1.34
CA PRO A 17 -3.62 -10.68 -2.75
C PRO A 17 -2.44 -9.99 -3.41
N ILE A 18 -2.06 -10.36 -4.64
CA ILE A 18 -0.89 -9.79 -5.33
C ILE A 18 -0.99 -8.26 -5.24
N LEU A 19 -0.31 -7.68 -4.24
CA LEU A 19 -0.46 -6.27 -3.92
C LEU A 19 0.41 -5.58 -4.95
N HIS A 20 -0.21 -4.91 -5.91
CA HIS A 20 0.52 -4.00 -6.79
C HIS A 20 1.17 -2.89 -5.94
N SER A 21 2.26 -2.32 -6.44
CA SER A 21 3.16 -1.42 -5.70
C SER A 21 2.46 -0.28 -4.94
N GLY A 22 1.35 0.22 -5.48
CA GLY A 22 0.50 1.23 -4.83
C GLY A 22 -0.17 0.77 -3.53
N GLN A 23 -0.68 -0.46 -3.48
CA GLN A 23 -1.28 -1.00 -2.26
C GLN A 23 -0.23 -1.24 -1.18
N ARG A 24 0.99 -1.63 -1.57
CA ARG A 24 2.14 -1.76 -0.66
C ARG A 24 2.52 -0.41 -0.07
N LEU A 25 2.61 0.64 -0.88
CA LEU A 25 2.81 2.00 -0.37
C LEU A 25 1.75 2.37 0.67
N ARG A 26 0.47 2.13 0.37
CA ARG A 26 -0.63 2.42 1.31
C ARG A 26 -0.46 1.66 2.64
N SER A 27 -0.04 0.40 2.57
CA SER A 27 0.23 -0.42 3.76
C SER A 27 1.40 0.14 4.59
N VAL A 28 2.47 0.58 3.93
CA VAL A 28 3.62 1.23 4.58
C VAL A 28 3.19 2.51 5.29
N LEU A 29 2.47 3.39 4.59
CA LEU A 29 1.98 4.65 5.19
C LEU A 29 1.08 4.37 6.41
N ASN A 30 0.20 3.38 6.33
CA ASN A 30 -0.64 2.98 7.45
C ASN A 30 0.18 2.40 8.62
N THR A 31 1.21 1.62 8.33
CA THR A 31 2.10 1.02 9.35
C THR A 31 2.88 2.10 10.10
N TYR A 32 3.33 3.14 9.40
CA TYR A 32 4.01 4.29 10.01
C TYR A 32 3.04 5.34 10.58
N GLY A 33 1.72 5.14 10.46
CA GLY A 33 0.72 6.11 10.91
C GLY A 33 0.74 7.44 10.12
N ILE A 34 1.27 7.44 8.91
CA ILE A 34 1.37 8.63 8.06
C ILE A 34 0.03 8.83 7.33
N PRO A 35 -0.70 9.93 7.61
CA PRO A 35 -1.95 10.19 6.90
C PRO A 35 -1.66 10.55 5.43
N PRO A 36 -2.52 10.11 4.47
CA PRO A 36 -2.34 10.40 3.06
C PRO A 36 -2.22 11.89 2.74
N THR A 37 -2.92 12.74 3.49
CA THR A 37 -2.86 14.21 3.36
C THR A 37 -1.47 14.76 3.68
N ALA A 38 -0.89 14.38 4.82
CA ALA A 38 0.48 14.78 5.15
C ALA A 38 1.49 14.23 4.15
N PHE A 39 1.28 13.02 3.65
CA PHE A 39 2.16 12.43 2.64
C PHE A 39 2.14 13.20 1.32
N VAL A 40 0.97 13.65 0.84
CA VAL A 40 0.92 14.44 -0.40
C VAL A 40 1.53 15.83 -0.24
N GLU A 41 1.39 16.45 0.93
CA GLU A 41 2.06 17.73 1.25
C GLU A 41 3.57 17.57 1.27
N TRP A 42 4.08 16.55 1.96
CA TRP A 42 5.50 16.25 2.05
C TRP A 42 6.12 15.94 0.67
N MET A 43 5.40 15.19 -0.16
CA MET A 43 5.84 14.83 -1.51
C MET A 43 5.56 15.91 -2.56
N ARG A 44 4.83 16.97 -2.21
CA ARG A 44 4.36 18.05 -3.11
C ARG A 44 3.64 17.50 -4.36
N ILE A 45 2.78 16.50 -4.16
CA ILE A 45 1.92 15.91 -5.21
C ILE A 45 0.46 16.21 -4.93
N SER A 46 -0.42 16.03 -5.92
CA SER A 46 -1.86 16.15 -5.69
C SER A 46 -2.43 14.90 -5.00
N PRO A 47 -3.51 15.03 -4.20
CA PRO A 47 -4.26 13.88 -3.69
C PRO A 47 -4.69 12.89 -4.79
N GLN A 48 -5.04 13.41 -5.97
CA GLN A 48 -5.39 12.60 -7.13
C GLN A 48 -4.21 11.77 -7.64
N CYS A 49 -2.99 12.33 -7.66
CA CYS A 49 -1.79 11.57 -7.99
C CYS A 49 -1.57 10.42 -7.01
N LEU A 50 -1.75 10.66 -5.70
CA LEU A 50 -1.61 9.60 -4.70
C LEU A 50 -2.68 8.50 -4.86
N ASN A 51 -3.94 8.88 -5.10
CA ASN A 51 -5.01 7.92 -5.38
C ASN A 51 -4.72 7.10 -6.65
N ASN A 52 -4.22 7.76 -7.70
CA ASN A 52 -3.80 7.08 -8.92
C ASN A 52 -2.68 6.07 -8.64
N TRP A 53 -1.71 6.41 -7.79
CA TRP A 53 -0.68 5.45 -7.39
C TRP A 53 -1.24 4.26 -6.64
N PHE A 54 -2.17 4.49 -5.69
CA PHE A 54 -2.80 3.42 -4.94
C PHE A 54 -3.57 2.45 -5.84
N SER A 55 -4.27 2.94 -6.86
CA SER A 55 -5.06 2.11 -7.77
C SER A 55 -4.26 1.49 -8.91
N ARG A 56 -3.34 2.25 -9.53
CA ARG A 56 -2.64 1.83 -10.77
C ARG A 56 -1.21 1.33 -10.53
N GLY A 57 -0.66 1.57 -9.35
CA GLY A 57 0.75 1.31 -9.04
C GLY A 57 1.61 2.56 -9.11
N LEU A 58 2.81 2.44 -8.54
CA LEU A 58 3.80 3.51 -8.49
C LEU A 58 4.53 3.67 -9.84
N PRO A 59 4.84 4.91 -10.25
CA PRO A 59 5.72 5.15 -11.39
C PRO A 59 7.14 4.64 -11.08
N VAL A 60 7.74 3.87 -12.00
CA VAL A 60 9.09 3.28 -11.83
C VAL A 60 10.13 4.33 -11.41
N ALA A 61 10.13 5.50 -12.05
CA ALA A 61 11.03 6.61 -11.74
C ALA A 61 10.88 7.15 -10.29
N ARG A 62 9.78 6.85 -9.60
CA ARG A 62 9.51 7.29 -8.22
C ARG A 62 9.65 6.18 -7.19
N VAL A 63 9.64 4.91 -7.60
CA VAL A 63 9.77 3.76 -6.69
C VAL A 63 11.05 3.87 -5.88
N GLU A 64 12.18 4.16 -6.53
CA GLU A 64 13.47 4.26 -5.87
C GLU A 64 13.50 5.39 -4.83
N LYS A 65 13.08 6.60 -5.23
CA LYS A 65 12.99 7.73 -4.30
C LYS A 65 12.10 7.42 -3.11
N LEU A 66 10.95 6.80 -3.34
CA LEU A 66 10.01 6.42 -2.26
C LEU A 66 10.58 5.34 -1.35
N ALA A 67 11.27 4.35 -1.92
CA ALA A 67 11.92 3.29 -1.18
C ALA A 67 12.99 3.85 -0.22
N THR A 68 13.87 4.71 -0.70
CA THR A 68 14.87 5.40 0.13
C THR A 68 14.21 6.28 1.20
N THR A 69 13.18 7.03 0.80
CA THR A 69 12.50 8.00 1.66
C THR A 69 11.72 7.34 2.80
N LEU A 70 11.13 6.17 2.56
CA LEU A 70 10.39 5.39 3.55
C LEU A 70 11.24 4.30 4.22
N SER A 71 12.54 4.25 3.88
CA SER A 71 13.49 3.22 4.31
C SER A 71 12.96 1.79 4.11
N VAL A 72 12.34 1.52 2.96
CA VAL A 72 11.85 0.20 2.55
C VAL A 72 12.63 -0.33 1.34
N SER A 73 12.64 -1.64 1.13
CA SER A 73 13.31 -2.23 -0.04
C SER A 73 12.60 -1.83 -1.34
N LYS A 74 13.37 -1.34 -2.32
CA LYS A 74 12.88 -1.04 -3.68
C LYS A 74 12.24 -2.26 -4.32
N VAL A 75 12.91 -3.42 -4.25
CA VAL A 75 12.41 -4.70 -4.78
C VAL A 75 11.10 -5.06 -4.11
N TRP A 76 11.03 -4.94 -2.78
CA TRP A 76 9.80 -5.20 -2.06
C TRP A 76 8.69 -4.21 -2.41
N LEU A 77 8.99 -2.95 -2.72
CA LEU A 77 8.01 -1.94 -3.12
C LEU A 77 7.57 -2.07 -4.58
N GLU A 78 8.39 -2.70 -5.43
CA GLU A 78 8.12 -2.92 -6.86
C GLU A 78 7.46 -4.28 -7.13
N THR A 79 8.06 -5.38 -6.72
CA THR A 79 7.59 -6.76 -7.01
C THR A 79 6.84 -7.41 -5.84
N GLY A 80 7.12 -6.98 -4.61
CA GLY A 80 6.50 -7.54 -3.40
C GLY A 80 7.34 -8.65 -2.80
N GLU A 81 8.43 -9.00 -3.47
CA GLU A 81 9.43 -9.94 -2.97
C GLU A 81 10.22 -9.25 -1.86
N ARG A 82 10.17 -9.84 -0.67
CA ARG A 82 11.17 -9.55 0.36
C ARG A 82 12.43 -10.24 -0.11
N GLY A 83 13.43 -9.45 -0.52
CA GLY A 83 14.75 -9.99 -0.82
C GLY A 83 15.21 -10.90 0.32
N LYS A 84 15.80 -12.05 -0.04
CA LYS A 84 16.31 -13.02 0.93
C LYS A 84 17.32 -12.40 1.89
#